data_AF-A0A661VEZ4-F1
#
_entry.id   AF-A0A661VEZ4-F1
#
_cell.length_a   1.000
_cell.length_b   1.000
_cell.length_c   1.000
_cell.angle_alpha   90.00
_cell.angle_beta   90.00
_cell.angle_gamma   90.00
#
_symmetry.space_group_name_H-M   'P 1'
#
loop_
_entity.id
_entity.type
_entity.pdbx_description
1 polymer ?
#
loop_
_entity_poly.entity_id
_entity_poly.type
_entity_poly.pdbx_seq_one_letter_code
_entity_poly.pdbx_strand_id
1 'polypeptide(L)' 'MERHVLKENELVMVSDEIGDMPEGRRRLGLYYRDMRYLSIFEMTVNEQRPRLLSASSEQNYVCDIQMANPTI' A
#
# COMPACT_ATOMS: atom_id res chain seq x y z
N MET A 1 1.35 -13.61 6.19
CA MET A 1 1.38 -12.45 5.27
C MET A 1 1.71 -11.25 6.11
N GLU A 2 2.81 -10.59 5.80
CA GLU A 2 3.18 -9.33 6.44
C GLU A 2 2.25 -8.22 5.96
N ARG A 3 2.14 -7.16 6.76
CA ARG A 3 1.33 -5.97 6.49
C ARG A 3 2.08 -4.76 7.00
N HIS A 4 2.03 -3.65 6.28
CA HIS A 4 2.59 -2.40 6.77
C HIS A 4 1.51 -1.59 7.50
N VAL A 5 1.87 -1.11 8.69
CA VAL A 5 1.02 -0.22 9.48
C VAL A 5 1.78 1.07 9.73
N LEU A 6 1.24 2.18 9.24
CA LEU A 6 1.76 3.52 9.51
C LEU A 6 0.72 4.29 10.33
N LYS A 7 1.18 5.04 11.33
CA LYS A 7 0.32 5.89 12.17
C LYS A 7 0.90 7.29 12.21
N GLU A 8 0.08 8.27 11.86
CA GLU A 8 0.41 9.70 11.96
C GLU A 8 -0.79 10.43 12.56
N ASN A 9 -0.66 10.90 13.80
CA ASN A 9 -1.76 11.53 14.56
C ASN A 9 -3.03 10.64 14.62
N GLU A 10 -4.11 11.13 14.02
CA GLU A 10 -5.43 10.48 13.93
C GLU A 10 -5.59 9.60 12.68
N LEU A 11 -4.54 9.49 11.85
CA LEU A 11 -4.51 8.68 10.64
C LEU A 11 -3.79 7.37 10.89
N VAL A 12 -4.39 6.27 10.43
CA VAL A 12 -3.79 4.93 10.45
C VAL A 12 -3.90 4.34 9.06
N MET A 13 -2.77 4.03 8.44
CA MET A 13 -2.71 3.32 7.17
C MET A 13 -2.42 1.85 7.44
N VAL A 14 -3.24 0.95 6.86
CA VAL A 14 -3.02 -0.49 6.89
C VAL A 14 -2.98 -0.99 5.46
N SER A 15 -1.79 -1.34 4.96
CA SER A 15 -1.60 -1.84 3.60
C SER A 15 -1.10 -3.28 3.61
N ASP A 16 -1.15 -3.92 2.45
CA ASP A 16 -0.39 -5.14 2.24
C ASP A 16 1.13 -4.87 2.16
N GLU A 17 1.89 -5.92 1.87
CA GLU A 17 3.35 -5.92 1.75
C GLU A 17 3.90 -5.04 0.62
N ILE A 18 3.06 -4.65 -0.35
CA ILE A 18 3.46 -3.80 -1.48
C ILE A 18 2.91 -2.37 -1.37
N GLY A 19 2.20 -2.05 -0.28
CA GLY A 19 1.65 -0.72 -0.03
C GLY A 19 0.23 -0.50 -0.57
N ASP A 20 -0.40 -1.53 -1.15
CA ASP A 20 -1.76 -1.45 -1.68
C ASP A 20 -2.80 -1.62 -0.58
N MET A 21 -3.95 -0.97 -0.77
CA MET A 21 -5.10 -1.00 0.14
C MET A 21 -6.39 -1.31 -0.63
N PRO A 22 -6.47 -2.50 -1.26
CA PRO A 22 -7.62 -2.91 -2.05
C PRO A 22 -8.88 -3.03 -1.19
N GLU A 23 -10.03 -2.77 -1.81
CA GLU A 23 -11.30 -2.99 -1.14
C GLU A 23 -11.49 -4.48 -0.80
N GLY A 24 -11.98 -4.77 0.39
CA GLY A 24 -12.43 -6.11 0.72
C GLY A 24 -12.29 -6.51 2.18
N ARG A 25 -12.33 -7.81 2.43
CA ARG A 25 -12.44 -8.40 3.78
C ARG A 25 -11.15 -8.33 4.60
N ARG A 26 -10.04 -7.90 4.01
CA ARG A 26 -8.73 -7.83 4.68
C ARG A 26 -8.56 -6.62 5.60
N ARG A 27 -9.56 -5.71 5.64
CA ARG A 27 -9.52 -4.49 6.47
C ARG A 27 -8.28 -3.63 6.19
N LEU A 28 -7.85 -3.60 4.93
CA LEU A 28 -6.82 -2.69 4.45
C LEU A 28 -7.47 -1.32 4.16
N GLY A 29 -6.70 -0.25 4.32
CA GLY A 29 -7.18 1.11 4.07
C GLY A 29 -6.54 2.16 4.97
N LEU A 30 -6.84 3.41 4.61
CA LEU A 30 -6.55 4.58 5.40
C LEU A 30 -7.75 4.88 6.30
N TYR A 31 -7.52 4.77 7.60
CA TYR A 31 -8.48 5.05 8.65
C TYR A 31 -8.23 6.42 9.26
N TYR A 32 -9.32 7.12 9.58
CA TYR A 32 -9.27 8.38 10.32
C TYR A 32 -10.11 8.30 11.60
N ARG A 33 -9.53 8.76 12.72
CA ARG A 33 -10.11 8.72 14.09
C ARG A 33 -10.51 7.29 14.50
N ASP A 34 -11.74 7.11 14.99
CA ASP A 34 -12.34 5.84 15.44
C ASP A 34 -12.62 4.83 14.30
N MET A 35 -11.81 4.81 13.23
CA MET A 35 -11.96 3.90 12.09
C MET A 35 -13.27 4.06 11.30
N ARG A 36 -13.95 5.21 11.42
CA ARG A 36 -15.26 5.46 10.79
C ARG A 36 -15.18 5.92 9.33
N TYR A 37 -14.01 6.40 8.92
CA TYR A 37 -13.75 6.84 7.56
C TYR A 37 -12.68 5.92 6.98
N LEU A 38 -13.02 5.28 5.85
CA LEU A 38 -12.16 4.34 5.15
C LEU A 38 -11.91 4.87 3.73
N SER A 39 -10.65 5.11 3.40
CA SER A 39 -10.21 5.26 2.01
C SER A 39 -9.45 4.03 1.57
N ILE A 40 -9.76 3.55 0.37
CA ILE A 40 -9.06 2.48 -0.32
C ILE A 40 -8.19 3.06 -1.43
N PHE A 41 -7.13 2.34 -1.80
CA PHE A 41 -6.24 2.74 -2.88
C PHE A 41 -5.63 1.50 -3.52
N GLU A 42 -5.72 1.41 -4.84
CA GLU A 42 -5.04 0.39 -5.64
C GLU A 42 -4.22 1.09 -6.73
N MET A 43 -2.93 0.78 -6.83
CA MET A 43 -2.10 1.37 -7.87
C MET A 43 -2.15 0.57 -9.18
N THR A 44 -2.32 1.29 -10.28
CA THR A 44 -2.20 0.75 -11.64
C THR A 44 -1.27 1.61 -12.49
N VAL A 45 -0.49 0.98 -13.35
CA VAL A 45 0.30 1.63 -14.41
C VAL A 45 -0.22 1.12 -15.75
N ASN A 46 -0.72 2.01 -16.60
CA ASN A 46 -1.38 1.64 -17.86
C ASN A 46 -2.48 0.58 -17.64
N GLU A 47 -3.35 0.81 -16.65
CA GLU A 47 -4.45 -0.10 -16.27
C GLU A 47 -4.01 -1.49 -15.76
N GLN A 48 -2.70 -1.74 -15.64
CA GLN A 48 -2.15 -2.99 -15.12
C GLN A 48 -1.61 -2.81 -13.71
N ARG A 49 -1.86 -3.80 -12.85
CA ARG A 49 -1.23 -3.84 -11.53
C ARG A 49 0.28 -4.05 -11.67
N PRO A 50 1.12 -3.21 -11.07
CA PRO A 50 2.56 -3.41 -11.08
C PRO A 50 2.91 -4.78 -10.47
N ARG A 51 3.78 -5.53 -11.15
CA ARG A 51 4.20 -6.86 -10.66
C ARG A 51 5.12 -6.80 -9.45
N LEU A 52 5.80 -5.67 -9.29
CA LEU A 52 6.72 -5.44 -8.20
C LEU A 52 6.59 -4.00 -7.73
N LEU A 53 6.23 -3.87 -6.47
CA LEU A 53 6.25 -2.65 -5.69
C LEU A 53 6.82 -3.02 -4.34
N SER A 54 8.02 -2.55 -4.04
CA SER A 54 8.62 -2.75 -2.72
C SER A 54 8.42 -1.47 -1.91
N ALA A 55 7.65 -1.57 -0.82
CA ALA A 55 7.63 -0.55 0.21
C ALA A 55 8.43 -1.06 1.42
N SER A 56 9.33 -0.25 1.97
CA SER A 56 10.07 -0.60 3.18
C SER A 56 10.03 0.56 4.17
N SER A 57 9.48 0.32 5.36
CA SER A 57 9.50 1.29 6.45
C SER A 57 10.90 1.40 7.09
N GLU A 58 11.70 0.34 7.03
CA GLU A 58 13.05 0.31 7.62
C GLU A 58 14.11 0.95 6.71
N GLN A 59 13.87 0.96 5.39
CA GLN A 59 14.79 1.48 4.38
C GLN A 59 14.23 2.71 3.68
N ASN A 60 13.41 3.52 4.36
CA ASN A 60 12.79 4.72 3.79
C ASN A 60 13.79 5.81 3.33
N TYR A 61 15.08 5.63 3.64
CA TYR A 61 16.19 6.49 3.20
C TYR A 61 16.84 6.03 1.88
N VAL A 62 16.49 4.84 1.38
CA VAL A 62 16.99 4.27 0.12
C VAL A 62 15.83 4.15 -0.86
N CYS A 63 16.09 4.47 -2.13
CA CYS A 63 15.15 4.25 -3.21
C CYS A 63 15.74 3.25 -4.21
N ASP A 64 15.16 2.07 -4.29
CA ASP A 64 15.49 1.06 -5.30
C ASP A 64 14.46 1.12 -6.43
N ILE A 65 14.93 1.44 -7.64
CA ILE A 65 14.09 1.47 -8.84
C ILE A 65 14.35 0.18 -9.62
N GLN A 66 13.35 -0.70 -9.66
CA GLN A 66 13.43 -1.95 -10.40
C GLN A 66 12.57 -1.86 -11.66
N MET A 67 13.18 -2.08 -12.83
CA MET A 67 12.47 -2.13 -14.10
C MET A 67 11.86 -3.51 -14.30
N ALA A 68 10.55 -3.57 -14.46
CA ALA A 68 9.83 -4.80 -14.78
C ALA A 68 9.16 -4.65 -16.15
N ASN A 69 9.42 -5.59 -17.06
CA ASN A 69 8.73 -5.62 -18.33
C ASN A 69 7.25 -6.03 -18.12
N PRO A 70 6.29 -5.36 -18.78
CA PRO A 70 4.93 -5.86 -18.85
C PRO A 70 4.95 -7.25 -19.51
N THR A 71 4.10 -8.15 -19.03
CA THR A 71 4.07 -9.55 -19.51
C THR A 71 3.08 -9.74 -20.67
N ILE A 72 2.69 -8.64 -21.33
CA ILE A 72 1.76 -8.62 -22.47
C ILE A 72 2.53 -8.22 -23.72
#